data_AF-A0A453QK83-F1
#
_entry.id   AF-A0A453QK83-F1
#
_cell.length_a   1.000
_cell.length_b   1.000
_cell.length_c   1.000
_cell.angle_alpha   90.00
_cell.angle_beta   90.00
_cell.angle_gamma   90.00
#
_symmetry.space_group_name_H-M   'P 1'
#
loop_
_entity.id
_entity.type
_entity.pdbx_description
1 polymer ?
#
loop_
_entity_poly.entity_id
_entity_poly.type
_entity_poly.pdbx_seq_one_letter_code
_entity_poly.pdbx_strand_id
1 'polypeptide(L)'
;MAKSTIVRFSAKFLVVASGENSAENIPMIPGLQSFPGDVVHSSSYKSGKSYSGMNVLVIGSGNSGMEIAYDLAAHGANTSIVIRSPVCTGTVYYFYYYFDLETLGDYPHPPYG
;
A
#
# COMPACT_ATOMS: atom_id res chain seq x y z
N MET A 1 19.27 -8.26 29.76
CA MET A 1 17.82 -8.22 30.03
C MET A 1 17.39 -6.75 30.04
N ALA A 2 16.50 -6.34 29.13
CA ALA A 2 16.05 -4.95 29.05
C ALA A 2 15.09 -4.64 30.21
N LYS A 3 15.29 -3.50 30.87
CA LYS A 3 14.50 -3.05 32.02
C LYS A 3 13.18 -2.45 31.50
N SER A 4 12.06 -3.14 31.70
CA SER A 4 10.74 -2.61 31.36
C SER A 4 10.19 -1.78 32.53
N THR A 5 9.75 -0.56 32.25
CA THR A 5 9.13 0.33 33.25
C THR A 5 7.68 0.56 32.84
N ILE A 6 6.75 0.20 33.72
CA ILE A 6 5.32 0.42 33.50
C ILE A 6 4.95 1.81 34.04
N VAL A 7 4.37 2.65 33.18
CA VAL A 7 3.87 3.98 33.54
C VAL A 7 2.35 3.99 33.42
N ARG A 8 1.66 4.61 34.39
CA ARG A 8 0.19 4.71 34.42
C ARG A 8 -0.24 6.14 34.11
N PHE A 9 -1.27 6.28 33.28
CA PHE A 9 -1.87 7.56 32.91
C PHE A 9 -3.36 7.56 33.25
N SER A 10 -3.91 8.74 33.55
CA SER A 10 -5.35 8.94 33.80
C SER A 10 -5.83 10.15 33.00
N ALA A 11 -6.92 10.00 32.26
CA ALA A 11 -7.52 11.06 31.44
C ALA A 11 -9.05 10.90 31.39
N LYS A 12 -9.77 12.00 31.12
CA LYS A 12 -11.24 11.96 30.97
C LYS A 12 -11.69 11.32 29.65
N PHE A 13 -10.85 11.42 28.62
CA PHE A 13 -11.11 10.88 27.29
C PHE A 13 -9.83 10.26 26.74
N LEU A 14 -9.96 9.18 25.97
CA LEU A 14 -8.87 8.48 25.29
C LEU A 14 -9.19 8.46 23.80
N VAL A 15 -8.28 9.00 22.98
CA VAL A 15 -8.35 8.89 21.52
C VAL A 15 -7.36 7.82 21.08
N VAL A 16 -7.86 6.74 20.48
CA VAL A 16 -7.03 5.66 19.94
C VAL A 16 -6.83 5.91 18.44
N ALA A 17 -5.66 6.41 18.09
CA ALA A 17 -5.25 6.69 16.70
C ALA A 17 -4.08 5.78 16.27
N SER A 18 -4.10 4.51 16.69
CA SER A 18 -3.00 3.55 16.49
C SER A 18 -2.86 3.06 15.04
N GLY A 19 -3.84 3.34 14.18
CA GLY A 19 -3.90 2.83 12.81
C GLY A 19 -4.19 1.32 12.76
N GLU A 20 -4.99 0.88 11.79
CA GLU A 20 -5.35 -0.54 11.63
C GLU A 20 -4.31 -1.33 10.82
N ASN A 21 -3.53 -0.65 9.96
CA ASN A 21 -2.56 -1.25 9.04
C ASN A 21 -1.09 -1.18 9.51
N SER A 22 -0.86 -0.95 10.80
CA SER A 22 0.48 -0.72 11.36
C SER A 22 1.29 -2.01 11.55
N ALA A 23 0.63 -3.18 11.54
CA ALA A 23 1.29 -4.47 11.67
C ALA A 23 1.65 -5.04 10.29
N GLU A 24 2.94 -5.27 10.07
CA GLU A 24 3.44 -5.91 8.86
C GLU A 24 2.94 -7.36 8.80
N ASN A 25 2.31 -7.74 7.69
CA ASN A 25 1.92 -9.12 7.43
C ASN A 25 2.83 -9.70 6.34
N ILE A 26 4.00 -10.20 6.76
CA ILE A 26 4.94 -10.86 5.86
C ILE A 26 4.57 -12.34 5.77
N PRO A 27 4.08 -12.84 4.62
CA PRO A 27 3.73 -14.25 4.48
C PRO A 27 5.00 -15.11 4.53
N MET A 28 4.90 -16.31 5.10
CA MET A 28 5.95 -17.30 5.01
C MET A 28 6.00 -17.83 3.57
N ILE A 29 7.06 -17.47 2.84
CA ILE A 29 7.30 -17.95 1.48
C ILE A 29 8.42 -19.00 1.53
N PRO A 30 8.15 -20.28 1.18
CA PRO A 30 9.19 -21.30 1.10
C PRO A 30 10.34 -20.86 0.18
N GLY A 31 11.58 -20.98 0.65
CA GLY A 31 12.78 -20.61 -0.11
C GLY A 31 13.15 -19.12 -0.08
N LEU A 32 12.33 -18.25 0.55
CA LEU A 32 12.63 -16.81 0.63
C LEU A 32 13.91 -16.50 1.40
N GLN A 33 14.22 -17.29 2.44
CA GLN A 33 15.44 -17.12 3.25
C GLN A 33 16.73 -17.40 2.47
N SER A 34 16.64 -18.17 1.37
CA SER A 34 17.75 -18.48 0.48
C SER A 34 17.74 -17.63 -0.79
N PHE A 35 16.81 -16.67 -0.91
CA PHE A 35 16.75 -15.80 -2.07
C PHE A 35 17.97 -14.85 -2.05
N PRO A 36 18.78 -14.80 -3.11
CA PRO A 36 20.02 -14.02 -3.12
C PRO A 36 19.81 -12.51 -3.29
N GLY A 37 18.59 -12.08 -3.65
CA GLY A 37 18.25 -10.67 -3.82
C GLY A 37 17.58 -10.07 -2.59
N ASP A 38 17.34 -8.76 -2.66
CA ASP A 38 16.71 -8.03 -1.57
C ASP A 38 15.21 -8.36 -1.45
N VAL A 39 14.74 -8.47 -0.21
CA VAL A 39 13.33 -8.67 0.12
C VAL A 39 12.88 -7.53 1.02
N VAL A 40 11.91 -6.75 0.56
CA VAL A 40 11.42 -5.55 1.26
C VAL A 40 9.90 -5.61 1.34
N HIS A 41 9.35 -5.43 2.55
CA HIS A 41 7.91 -5.25 2.75
C HIS A 41 7.48 -3.82 2.38
N SER A 42 6.24 -3.63 1.94
CA SER A 42 5.73 -2.33 1.48
C SER A 42 5.85 -1.21 2.52
N SER A 43 5.74 -1.52 3.81
CA SER A 43 5.97 -0.56 4.92
C SER A 43 7.38 0.05 4.93
N SER A 44 8.37 -0.70 4.44
CA SER A 44 9.77 -0.32 4.39
C SER A 44 10.18 0.25 3.02
N TYR A 45 9.34 0.11 1.99
CA TYR A 45 9.55 0.71 0.68
C TYR A 45 9.59 2.24 0.77
N LYS A 46 10.46 2.87 -0.02
CA LYS A 46 10.65 4.33 -0.03
C LYS A 46 10.51 4.94 -1.42
N SER A 47 11.13 4.34 -2.43
CA SER A 47 11.12 4.84 -3.81
C SER A 47 11.68 3.81 -4.78
N GLY A 48 11.18 3.87 -6.03
CA GLY A 48 11.62 3.03 -7.13
C GLY A 48 13.01 3.38 -7.67
N LYS A 49 13.53 4.56 -7.33
CA LYS A 49 14.85 5.06 -7.81
C LYS A 49 15.99 4.08 -7.56
N SER A 50 16.00 3.42 -6.41
CA SER A 50 17.05 2.47 -6.02
C SER A 50 17.05 1.19 -6.86
N TYR A 51 15.99 0.94 -7.63
CA TYR A 51 15.76 -0.29 -8.38
C TYR A 51 15.86 -0.11 -9.90
N SER A 52 16.34 1.05 -10.37
CA SER A 52 16.46 1.32 -11.79
C SER A 52 17.31 0.26 -12.50
N GLY A 53 16.81 -0.30 -13.60
CA GLY A 53 17.46 -1.38 -14.35
C GLY A 53 17.43 -2.76 -13.69
N MET A 54 16.85 -2.91 -12.49
CA MET A 54 16.73 -4.19 -11.80
C MET A 54 15.45 -4.94 -12.20
N ASN A 55 15.45 -6.25 -12.02
CA ASN A 55 14.22 -7.06 -12.10
C ASN A 55 13.56 -7.11 -10.72
N VAL A 56 12.32 -6.62 -10.60
CA VAL A 56 11.62 -6.51 -9.32
C VAL A 56 10.27 -7.21 -9.38
N LEU A 57 10.01 -8.06 -8.39
CA LEU A 57 8.74 -8.77 -8.23
C LEU A 57 7.94 -8.18 -7.07
N VAL A 58 6.76 -7.62 -7.37
CA VAL A 58 5.82 -7.13 -6.36
C VAL A 58 4.79 -8.23 -6.06
N ILE A 59 4.67 -8.60 -4.79
CA ILE A 59 3.72 -9.60 -4.33
C ILE A 59 2.51 -8.90 -3.73
N GLY A 60 1.34 -9.07 -4.36
CA GLY A 60 0.10 -8.43 -3.94
C GLY A 60 -0.30 -7.23 -4.78
N SER A 61 -1.61 -7.00 -4.89
CA SER A 61 -2.22 -6.06 -5.83
C SER A 61 -3.32 -5.21 -5.18
N GLY A 62 -3.22 -4.97 -3.87
CA GLY A 62 -3.93 -3.87 -3.23
C GLY A 62 -3.31 -2.51 -3.61
N ASN A 63 -3.84 -1.43 -3.07
CA ASN A 63 -3.40 -0.06 -3.40
C ASN A 63 -1.88 0.10 -3.31
N SER A 64 -1.26 -0.31 -2.20
CA SER A 64 0.20 -0.22 -2.05
C SER A 64 0.97 -1.04 -3.08
N GLY A 65 0.51 -2.25 -3.41
CA GLY A 65 1.17 -3.10 -4.41
C GLY A 65 1.13 -2.47 -5.80
N MET A 66 -0.01 -1.89 -6.19
CA MET A 66 -0.16 -1.20 -7.47
C MET A 66 0.65 0.09 -7.54
N GLU A 67 0.61 0.92 -6.49
CA GLU A 67 1.39 2.16 -6.42
C GLU A 67 2.90 1.90 -6.46
N ILE A 68 3.38 0.90 -5.71
CA ILE A 68 4.79 0.50 -5.71
C ILE A 68 5.19 -0.03 -7.10
N ALA A 69 4.38 -0.90 -7.70
CA ALA A 69 4.68 -1.43 -9.03
C ALA A 69 4.75 -0.32 -10.09
N TYR A 70 3.84 0.66 -10.00
CA TYR A 70 3.88 1.84 -10.86
C TYR A 70 5.15 2.68 -10.62
N ASP A 71 5.48 2.99 -9.37
CA ASP A 71 6.66 3.80 -9.03
C ASP A 71 7.98 3.12 -9.47
N LEU A 72 8.07 1.80 -9.35
CA LEU A 72 9.19 0.99 -9.84
C LEU A 72 9.32 1.07 -11.37
N ALA A 73 8.23 0.84 -12.09
CA ALA A 73 8.21 0.90 -13.55
C ALA A 73 8.54 2.32 -14.06
N ALA A 74 7.99 3.36 -13.41
CA ALA A 74 8.26 4.76 -13.73
C ALA A 74 9.74 5.15 -13.53
N HIS A 75 10.44 4.48 -12.60
CA HIS A 75 11.87 4.67 -12.35
C HIS A 75 12.78 3.70 -13.13
N GLY A 76 12.21 2.96 -14.09
CA GLY A 76 12.98 2.12 -15.02
C GLY A 76 13.36 0.74 -14.49
N ALA A 77 12.69 0.25 -13.44
CA ALA A 77 12.80 -1.15 -13.03
C ALA A 77 11.96 -2.06 -13.95
N ASN A 78 12.47 -3.25 -14.27
CA ASN A 78 11.69 -4.29 -14.94
C ASN A 78 10.77 -4.97 -13.92
N THR A 79 9.52 -4.50 -13.87
CA THR A 79 8.59 -4.79 -12.76
C THR A 79 7.57 -5.86 -13.15
N SER A 80 7.38 -6.86 -12.30
CA SER A 80 6.36 -7.90 -12.42
C SER A 80 5.47 -7.92 -11.16
N ILE A 81 4.20 -8.29 -11.29
CA ILE A 81 3.24 -8.35 -10.19
C ILE A 81 2.67 -9.76 -10.06
N VAL A 82 2.66 -10.30 -8.85
CA VAL A 82 1.96 -11.56 -8.51
C VAL A 82 0.62 -11.26 -7.86
N ILE A 83 -0.45 -11.75 -8.47
CA ILE A 83 -1.83 -11.55 -8.04
C ILE A 83 -2.42 -12.91 -7.63
N ARG A 84 -2.78 -13.06 -6.35
CA ARG A 84 -3.37 -14.31 -5.83
C ARG A 84 -4.86 -14.42 -6.15
N SER A 85 -5.59 -13.30 -6.14
CA SER A 85 -7.04 -13.26 -6.26
C SER A 85 -7.46 -12.12 -7.19
N PRO A 86 -8.58 -12.25 -7.91
CA PRO A 86 -9.07 -11.19 -8.78
C PRO A 86 -9.16 -9.86 -8.04
N VAL A 87 -8.68 -8.80 -8.69
CA VAL A 87 -8.68 -7.45 -8.13
C VAL A 87 -9.83 -6.68 -8.75
N CYS A 88 -10.67 -6.08 -7.93
CA CYS A 88 -11.63 -5.09 -8.40
C CYS A 88 -10.92 -3.73 -8.38
N THR A 89 -10.42 -3.29 -9.53
CA THR A 89 -9.77 -1.98 -9.65
C THR A 89 -10.84 -0.91 -9.87
N GLY A 90 -11.08 -0.07 -8.86
CA GLY A 90 -11.81 1.18 -9.04
C GLY A 90 -10.81 2.30 -9.34
N THR A 91 -10.95 3.00 -10.46
CA THR A 91 -10.18 4.22 -10.69
C THR A 91 -10.62 5.26 -9.66
N VAL A 92 -9.70 6.04 -9.09
CA VAL A 92 -10.00 7.09 -8.11
C VAL A 92 -11.12 8.04 -8.59
N TYR A 93 -11.21 8.27 -9.91
CA TYR A 93 -12.33 8.98 -10.54
C TYR A 93 -13.71 8.42 -10.17
N TYR A 94 -13.88 7.10 -10.15
CA TYR A 94 -15.15 6.46 -9.79
C TYR A 94 -15.52 6.71 -8.32
N PHE A 95 -14.53 6.75 -7.43
CA PHE A 95 -14.77 7.11 -6.02
C PHE A 95 -15.24 8.56 -5.89
N TYR A 96 -14.61 9.52 -6.57
CA TYR A 96 -15.10 10.91 -6.57
C TYR A 96 -16.51 11.03 -7.16
N TYR A 97 -16.79 10.35 -8.27
CA TYR A 97 -18.10 10.43 -8.92
C TYR A 97 -19.24 9.86 -8.07
N TYR A 98 -19.02 8.81 -7.29
CA TYR A 98 -20.09 8.17 -6.53
C TYR A 98 -20.15 8.59 -5.06
N PHE A 99 -19.02 8.94 -4.44
CA PHE A 99 -18.99 9.35 -3.03
C PHE A 99 -19.43 10.81 -2.84
N ASP A 100 -19.32 11.65 -3.88
CA ASP A 100 -19.74 13.07 -3.84
C ASP A 100 -21.22 13.29 -4.25
N LEU A 101 -21.86 12.28 -4.89
CA LEU A 101 -23.28 12.34 -5.23
C LEU A 101 -24.21 12.31 -4.01
N GLU A 102 -23.74 11.82 -2.86
CA GLU A 102 -24.52 11.89 -1.61
C GLU A 102 -24.42 13.26 -0.92
N THR A 103 -23.45 14.10 -1.29
CA THR A 103 -23.17 15.37 -0.60
C THR A 103 -23.51 16.64 -1.38
N LEU A 104 -23.60 16.61 -2.71
CA LEU A 104 -23.96 17.80 -3.49
C LEU A 104 -24.92 17.42 -4.63
N GLY A 105 -26.21 17.74 -4.45
CA GLY A 105 -27.11 17.93 -5.57
C GLY A 105 -26.61 19.09 -6.43
N ASP A 106 -26.56 18.88 -7.74
CA ASP A 106 -26.21 19.83 -8.80
C ASP A 106 -24.71 20.14 -9.00
N TYR A 107 -23.97 19.17 -9.55
CA TYR A 107 -22.79 19.49 -10.37
C TYR A 107 -23.11 19.29 -11.86
N PRO A 108 -22.85 20.27 -12.75
CA PRO A 108 -23.12 20.12 -14.17
C PRO A 108 -22.21 19.07 -14.79
N HIS A 109 -22.82 18.09 -15.46
CA HIS A 109 -22.13 17.06 -16.22
C HIS A 109 -21.25 17.69 -17.32
N PRO A 110 -19.97 17.26 -17.49
CA PRO A 110 -19.19 17.64 -18.65
C PRO A 110 -19.80 17.02 -19.92
N PRO A 111 -19.91 17.77 -21.04
CA PRO A 111 -20.71 17.33 -22.16
C PRO A 111 -19.87 16.56 -23.18
N TYR A 112 -19.44 15.33 -22.91
CA TYR A 112 -18.85 14.50 -23.97
C TYR A 112 -19.17 13.01 -23.80
N GLY A 113 -19.93 12.50 -24.78
CA GLY A 113 -19.84 11.13 -25.29
C GLY A 113 -19.17 11.15 -26.66
#